data_AF-A0A7S1YN59-F1
#
_entry.id   AF-A0A7S1YN59-F1
#
_cell.length_a   1.000
_cell.length_b   1.000
_cell.length_c   1.000
_cell.angle_alpha   90.00
_cell.angle_beta   90.00
_cell.angle_gamma   90.00
#
_symmetry.space_group_name_H-M   'P 1'
#
loop_
_entity.id
_entity.type
_entity.pdbx_description
1 polymer ?
#
loop_
_entity_poly.entity_id
_entity_poly.type
_entity_poly.pdbx_seq_one_letter_code
_entity_poly.pdbx_strand_id
1 'polypeptide(L)'
;EFKVELLGILAKEPERNVRGGVVGVAAKILALEPTEWPELWQFIAAAAPDPHPDARELAFWLLGEMTPTIAQQLQSQFEHLSQLFRTALADVEGRVQTQALKALGQLLSFLADEPHSINVFCPLLPQILTVAVQQQDD
;
A
#
# COMPACT_ATOMS: atom_id res chain seq x y z
N GLU A 1 -6.24 -2.66 22.66
CA GLU A 1 -7.15 -1.49 22.60
C GLU A 1 -6.62 -0.42 21.66
N PHE A 2 -5.45 0.18 21.91
CA PHE A 2 -4.88 1.24 21.08
C PHE A 2 -4.76 0.91 19.57
N LYS A 3 -4.23 -0.27 19.21
CA LYS A 3 -4.11 -0.71 17.80
C LYS A 3 -5.45 -0.71 17.06
N VAL A 4 -6.52 -1.16 17.72
CA VAL A 4 -7.88 -1.19 17.15
C VAL A 4 -8.46 0.22 17.02
N GLU A 5 -8.25 1.05 18.03
CA GLU A 5 -8.67 2.46 18.00
C GLU A 5 -7.97 3.23 16.88
N LEU A 6 -6.66 2.99 16.67
CA LEU A 6 -5.89 3.62 15.60
C LEU A 6 -6.45 3.27 14.20
N LEU A 7 -6.80 2.00 13.97
CA LEU A 7 -7.47 1.59 12.72
C LEU A 7 -8.84 2.26 12.58
N GLY A 8 -9.58 2.41 13.67
CA GLY A 8 -10.84 3.15 13.71
C GLY A 8 -10.68 4.63 13.36
N ILE A 9 -9.59 5.27 13.82
CA ILE A 9 -9.24 6.65 13.46
C ILE A 9 -8.90 6.73 11.97
N LEU A 10 -8.03 5.83 11.46
CA LEU A 10 -7.66 5.80 10.05
C LEU A 10 -8.86 5.70 9.11
N ALA A 11 -9.87 4.90 9.47
CA ALA A 11 -11.08 4.72 8.68
C ALA A 11 -12.00 5.95 8.64
N LYS A 12 -11.96 6.80 9.68
CA LYS A 12 -12.93 7.89 9.88
C LYS A 12 -12.33 9.29 9.74
N GLU A 13 -11.01 9.40 9.78
CA GLU A 13 -10.31 10.68 9.75
C GLU A 13 -10.58 11.43 8.43
N PRO A 14 -11.28 12.58 8.45
CA PRO A 14 -11.63 13.30 7.23
C PRO A 14 -10.43 14.00 6.60
N GLU A 15 -9.47 14.46 7.40
CA GLU A 15 -8.34 15.26 6.89
C GLU A 15 -7.21 14.37 6.40
N ARG A 16 -6.94 14.42 5.08
CA ARG A 16 -5.92 13.59 4.44
C ARG A 16 -4.53 13.73 5.08
N ASN A 17 -4.16 14.94 5.50
CA ASN A 17 -2.88 15.20 6.15
C ASN A 17 -2.78 14.53 7.53
N VAL A 18 -3.86 14.59 8.30
CA VAL A 18 -3.95 13.92 9.61
C VAL A 18 -3.90 12.41 9.41
N ARG A 19 -4.69 11.89 8.45
CA ARG A 19 -4.67 10.48 8.07
C ARG A 19 -3.26 10.00 7.72
N GLY A 20 -2.52 10.78 6.94
CA GLY A 20 -1.11 10.49 6.62
C GLY A 20 -0.20 10.39 7.85
N GLY A 21 -0.36 11.30 8.82
CA GLY A 21 0.35 11.21 10.10
C GLY A 21 0.03 9.92 10.86
N VAL A 22 -1.25 9.52 10.88
CA VAL A 22 -1.69 8.28 11.53
C VAL A 22 -1.18 7.03 10.80
N VAL A 23 -1.10 7.06 9.46
CA VAL A 23 -0.47 5.98 8.66
C VAL A 23 0.99 5.81 9.07
N GLY A 24 1.74 6.90 9.19
CA GLY A 24 3.13 6.85 9.66
C GLY A 24 3.26 6.28 11.08
N VAL A 25 2.35 6.62 11.99
CA VAL A 25 2.28 6.01 13.33
C VAL A 25 2.02 4.51 13.25
N ALA A 26 1.05 4.07 12.44
CA ALA A 26 0.74 2.66 12.24
C ALA A 26 1.95 1.89 11.69
N ALA A 27 2.63 2.43 10.68
CA ALA A 27 3.84 1.83 10.13
C ALA A 27 4.95 1.72 11.17
N LYS A 28 5.14 2.74 12.02
CA LYS A 28 6.15 2.70 13.07
C LYS A 28 5.85 1.67 14.16
N ILE A 29 4.58 1.51 14.54
CA ILE A 29 4.15 0.46 15.47
C ILE A 29 4.44 -0.91 14.88
N LEU A 30 4.08 -1.16 13.61
CA LEU A 30 4.37 -2.43 12.96
C LEU A 30 5.88 -2.71 12.90
N ALA A 31 6.70 -1.69 12.65
CA ALA A 31 8.16 -1.83 12.64
C ALA A 31 8.75 -2.22 14.02
N LEU A 32 8.09 -1.83 15.12
CA LEU A 32 8.50 -2.20 16.48
C LEU A 32 7.97 -3.60 16.88
N GLU A 33 6.81 -3.99 16.37
CA GLU A 33 6.11 -5.23 16.73
C GLU A 33 5.56 -5.97 15.49
N PRO A 34 6.42 -6.52 14.60
CA PRO A 34 6.00 -6.99 13.27
C PRO A 34 5.02 -8.16 13.27
N THR A 35 5.03 -8.98 14.32
CA THR A 35 4.25 -10.23 14.38
C THR A 35 2.92 -10.08 15.13
N GLU A 36 2.61 -8.90 15.68
CA GLU A 36 1.51 -8.73 16.66
C GLU A 36 0.39 -7.81 16.18
N TRP A 37 0.03 -7.83 14.89
CA TRP A 37 -1.08 -7.00 14.39
C TRP A 37 -1.88 -7.61 13.23
N PRO A 38 -2.55 -8.76 13.43
CA PRO A 38 -3.38 -9.39 12.40
C PRO A 38 -4.54 -8.50 11.91
N GLU A 39 -5.08 -7.64 12.76
CA GLU A 39 -6.19 -6.73 12.43
C GLU A 39 -5.81 -5.72 11.34
N LEU A 40 -4.55 -5.30 11.28
CA LEU A 40 -4.04 -4.40 10.25
C LEU A 40 -4.10 -5.04 8.86
N TRP A 41 -3.77 -6.33 8.77
CA TRP A 41 -3.87 -7.06 7.50
C TRP A 41 -5.32 -7.24 7.05
N GLN A 42 -6.22 -7.55 7.98
CA GLN A 42 -7.66 -7.62 7.70
C GLN A 42 -8.20 -6.26 7.25
N PHE A 43 -7.74 -5.18 7.88
CA PHE A 43 -8.09 -3.81 7.51
C PHE A 43 -7.67 -3.49 6.06
N ILE A 44 -6.41 -3.79 5.69
CA ILE A 44 -5.91 -3.55 4.33
C ILE A 44 -6.66 -4.40 3.30
N ALA A 45 -6.91 -5.68 3.60
CA ALA A 45 -7.63 -6.59 2.71
C ALA A 45 -9.09 -6.16 2.48
N ALA A 46 -9.74 -5.55 3.48
CA ALA A 46 -11.09 -5.00 3.35
C ALA A 46 -11.09 -3.64 2.61
N ALA A 47 -10.07 -2.81 2.84
CA ALA A 47 -9.99 -1.46 2.29
C ALA A 47 -9.60 -1.42 0.81
N ALA A 48 -8.74 -2.34 0.34
CA ALA A 48 -8.25 -2.34 -1.03
C ALA A 48 -9.34 -2.53 -2.12
N PRO A 49 -10.39 -3.38 -1.92
CA PRO A 49 -11.51 -3.50 -2.84
C PRO A 49 -12.72 -2.62 -2.48
N ASP A 50 -12.62 -1.72 -1.48
CA ASP A 50 -13.75 -0.95 -0.99
C ASP A 50 -14.33 -0.03 -2.09
N PRO A 51 -15.67 0.14 -2.17
CA PRO A 51 -16.27 1.05 -3.14
C PRO A 51 -15.80 2.51 -2.99
N HIS A 52 -15.37 2.94 -1.80
CA HIS A 52 -14.90 4.29 -1.55
C HIS A 52 -13.41 4.45 -1.88
N PRO A 53 -13.02 5.42 -2.73
CA PRO A 53 -11.62 5.62 -3.08
C PRO A 53 -10.72 5.99 -1.91
N ASP A 54 -11.25 6.62 -0.86
CA ASP A 54 -10.49 6.94 0.35
C ASP A 54 -9.94 5.70 1.04
N ALA A 55 -10.75 4.65 1.12
CA ALA A 55 -10.34 3.38 1.72
C ALA A 55 -9.32 2.66 0.83
N ARG A 56 -9.53 2.63 -0.49
CA ARG A 56 -8.58 2.03 -1.43
C ARG A 56 -7.24 2.75 -1.40
N GLU A 57 -7.22 4.08 -1.49
CA GLU A 57 -6.00 4.89 -1.36
C GLU A 57 -5.25 4.58 -0.06
N LEU A 58 -5.98 4.53 1.07
CA LEU A 58 -5.42 4.25 2.38
C LEU A 58 -4.76 2.87 2.46
N ALA A 59 -5.35 1.84 1.85
CA ALA A 59 -4.76 0.50 1.82
C ALA A 59 -3.36 0.50 1.21
N PHE A 60 -3.19 1.17 0.05
CA PHE A 60 -1.90 1.26 -0.62
C PHE A 60 -0.93 2.22 0.09
N TRP A 61 -1.43 3.27 0.75
CA TRP A 61 -0.57 4.12 1.58
C TRP A 61 0.05 3.34 2.73
N LEU A 62 -0.73 2.55 3.46
CA LEU A 62 -0.22 1.66 4.51
C LEU A 62 0.81 0.67 3.95
N LEU A 63 0.51 -0.02 2.84
CA LEU A 63 1.44 -0.97 2.22
C LEU A 63 2.78 -0.31 1.85
N GLY A 64 2.74 0.91 1.30
CA GLY A 64 3.94 1.67 0.95
C GLY A 64 4.80 2.00 2.17
N GLU A 65 4.22 2.65 3.19
CA GLU A 65 4.94 3.07 4.39
C GLU A 65 5.50 1.90 5.22
N MET A 66 4.86 0.73 5.12
CA MET A 66 5.26 -0.47 5.85
C MET A 66 6.25 -1.36 5.08
N THR A 67 6.55 -1.02 3.82
CA THR A 67 7.42 -1.82 2.94
C THR A 67 8.70 -2.32 3.64
N PRO A 68 9.49 -1.48 4.34
CA PRO A 68 10.74 -1.93 4.96
C PRO A 68 10.55 -3.00 6.05
N THR A 69 9.36 -3.05 6.65
CA THR A 69 9.02 -4.00 7.71
C THR A 69 8.46 -5.30 7.15
N ILE A 70 7.67 -5.23 6.09
CA ILE A 70 6.83 -6.36 5.64
C ILE A 70 7.37 -7.08 4.40
N ALA A 71 8.25 -6.44 3.61
CA ALA A 71 8.65 -6.97 2.30
C ALA A 71 9.22 -8.39 2.38
N GLN A 72 10.07 -8.68 3.37
CA GLN A 72 10.62 -10.03 3.56
C GLN A 72 9.57 -11.03 4.04
N GLN A 73 8.64 -10.61 4.92
CA GLN A 73 7.59 -11.46 5.47
C GLN A 73 6.53 -11.81 4.41
N LEU A 74 6.31 -10.91 3.46
CA LEU A 74 5.32 -11.06 2.40
C LEU A 74 5.87 -11.73 1.14
N GLN A 75 7.12 -12.21 1.11
CA GLN A 75 7.69 -12.89 -0.05
C GLN A 75 6.79 -14.04 -0.56
N SER A 76 6.22 -14.83 0.35
CA SER A 76 5.27 -15.91 0.01
C SER A 76 3.95 -15.43 -0.60
N GLN A 77 3.63 -14.14 -0.44
CA GLN A 77 2.40 -13.48 -0.87
C GLN A 77 2.62 -12.54 -2.07
N PHE A 78 3.83 -12.47 -2.64
CA PHE A 78 4.16 -11.50 -3.70
C PHE A 78 3.29 -11.64 -4.94
N GLU A 79 2.89 -12.85 -5.33
CA GLU A 79 1.94 -13.05 -6.42
C GLU A 79 0.58 -12.39 -6.12
N HIS A 80 0.09 -12.54 -4.89
CA HIS A 80 -1.15 -11.91 -4.46
C HIS A 80 -1.04 -10.38 -4.40
N LEU A 81 0.07 -9.86 -3.85
CA LEU A 81 0.35 -8.42 -3.86
C LEU A 81 0.47 -7.87 -5.28
N SER A 82 1.11 -8.59 -6.20
CA SER A 82 1.24 -8.19 -7.60
C SER A 82 -0.12 -8.04 -8.26
N GLN A 83 -1.07 -8.95 -7.99
CA GLN A 83 -2.46 -8.80 -8.45
C GLN A 83 -3.17 -7.61 -7.80
N LEU A 84 -2.95 -7.38 -6.51
CA LEU A 84 -3.54 -6.24 -5.80
C LEU A 84 -3.07 -4.90 -6.39
N PHE A 85 -1.77 -4.77 -6.64
CA PHE A 85 -1.18 -3.60 -7.32
C PHE A 85 -1.67 -3.46 -8.75
N ARG A 86 -1.81 -4.57 -9.51
CA ARG A 86 -2.40 -4.54 -10.86
C ARG A 86 -3.80 -3.92 -10.83
N THR A 87 -4.65 -4.35 -9.91
CA THR A 87 -6.02 -3.80 -9.80
C THR A 87 -5.99 -2.31 -9.49
N ALA A 88 -5.14 -1.86 -8.57
CA ALA A 88 -5.12 -0.46 -8.16
C ALA A 88 -4.42 0.48 -9.15
N LEU A 89 -3.44 0.00 -9.92
CA LEU A 89 -2.87 0.77 -11.03
C LEU A 89 -3.88 0.97 -12.17
N ALA A 90 -4.88 0.11 -12.27
CA ALA A 90 -6.00 0.22 -13.22
C ALA A 90 -7.28 0.79 -12.58
N ASP A 91 -7.18 1.40 -11.38
CA ASP A 91 -8.34 1.98 -10.69
C ASP A 91 -8.97 3.11 -11.51
N VAL A 92 -10.26 3.41 -11.29
CA VAL A 92 -10.92 4.54 -11.96
C VAL A 92 -10.53 5.89 -11.34
N GLU A 93 -10.02 5.88 -10.11
CA GLU A 93 -9.67 7.07 -9.34
C GLU A 93 -8.16 7.33 -9.38
N GLY A 94 -7.75 8.44 -10.01
CA GLY A 94 -6.34 8.78 -10.22
C GLY A 94 -5.52 8.86 -8.93
N ARG A 95 -6.12 9.28 -7.81
CA ARG A 95 -5.43 9.29 -6.51
C ARG A 95 -5.08 7.90 -5.99
N VAL A 96 -5.92 6.90 -6.27
CA VAL A 96 -5.67 5.49 -5.90
C VAL A 96 -4.55 4.94 -6.77
N GLN A 97 -4.61 5.17 -8.09
CA GLN A 97 -3.53 4.80 -9.02
C GLN A 97 -2.19 5.40 -8.58
N THR A 98 -2.20 6.69 -8.23
CA THR A 98 -1.03 7.45 -7.76
C THR A 98 -0.44 6.85 -6.48
N GLN A 99 -1.29 6.52 -5.51
CA GLN A 99 -0.83 5.98 -4.24
C GLN A 99 -0.31 4.54 -4.40
N ALA A 100 -0.96 3.73 -5.24
CA ALA A 100 -0.50 2.40 -5.60
C ALA A 100 0.85 2.45 -6.34
N LEU A 101 1.03 3.39 -7.26
CA LEU A 101 2.31 3.63 -7.94
C LEU A 101 3.42 3.96 -6.95
N LYS A 102 3.18 4.89 -6.01
CA LYS A 102 4.15 5.26 -4.97
C LYS A 102 4.54 4.07 -4.10
N ALA A 103 3.55 3.33 -3.61
CA ALA A 103 3.76 2.16 -2.76
C ALA A 103 4.51 1.04 -3.50
N LEU A 104 4.18 0.79 -4.77
CA LEU A 104 4.89 -0.17 -5.59
C LEU A 104 6.33 0.30 -5.86
N GLY A 105 6.55 1.58 -6.12
CA GLY A 105 7.89 2.14 -6.28
C GLY A 105 8.75 1.98 -5.03
N GLN A 106 8.18 2.18 -3.84
CA GLN A 106 8.86 1.91 -2.56
C GLN A 106 9.20 0.43 -2.41
N LEU A 107 8.26 -0.47 -2.72
CA LEU A 107 8.48 -1.92 -2.68
C LEU A 107 9.57 -2.37 -3.65
N LEU A 108 9.52 -1.93 -4.90
CA LEU A 108 10.53 -2.26 -5.91
C LEU A 108 11.92 -1.74 -5.52
N SER A 109 11.97 -0.53 -4.95
CA SER A 109 13.22 0.07 -4.47
C SER A 109 13.82 -0.73 -3.32
N PHE A 110 12.98 -1.28 -2.42
CA PHE A 110 13.43 -2.15 -1.35
C PHE A 110 13.92 -3.51 -1.88
N LEU A 111 13.28 -4.06 -2.92
CA LEU A 111 13.62 -5.34 -3.52
C LEU A 111 14.70 -5.24 -4.62
N ALA A 112 15.33 -4.08 -4.80
CA ALA A 112 16.25 -3.83 -5.92
C ALA A 112 17.43 -4.83 -5.98
N ASP A 113 17.89 -5.28 -4.82
CA ASP A 113 18.99 -6.24 -4.68
C ASP A 113 18.53 -7.71 -4.65
N GLU A 114 17.23 -7.98 -4.84
CA GLU A 114 16.62 -9.31 -4.86
C GLU A 114 16.00 -9.64 -6.23
N PRO A 115 16.78 -10.12 -7.22
CA PRO A 115 16.33 -10.30 -8.60
C PRO A 115 15.13 -11.25 -8.76
N HIS A 116 15.02 -12.28 -7.92
CA HIS A 116 13.90 -13.22 -7.99
C HIS A 116 12.60 -12.58 -7.49
N SER A 117 12.69 -11.76 -6.44
CA SER A 117 11.57 -11.04 -5.83
C SER A 117 11.01 -9.96 -6.76
N ILE A 118 11.90 -9.16 -7.36
CA ILE A 118 11.49 -8.04 -8.22
C ILE A 118 10.78 -8.50 -9.50
N ASN A 119 11.14 -9.69 -10.02
CA ASN A 119 10.57 -10.23 -11.26
C ASN A 119 9.06 -10.48 -11.19
N VAL A 120 8.51 -10.72 -10.00
CA VAL A 120 7.06 -10.91 -9.79
C VAL A 120 6.26 -9.65 -10.16
N PHE A 121 6.89 -8.48 -10.07
CA PHE A 121 6.27 -7.18 -10.33
C PHE A 121 6.62 -6.58 -11.69
N CYS A 122 7.62 -7.12 -12.40
CA CYS A 122 8.00 -6.69 -13.76
C CYS A 122 6.82 -6.62 -14.76
N PRO A 123 5.84 -7.53 -14.74
CA PRO A 123 4.66 -7.42 -15.62
C PRO A 123 3.78 -6.18 -15.37
N LEU A 124 4.01 -5.44 -14.28
CA LEU A 124 3.29 -4.19 -13.96
C LEU A 124 3.96 -2.95 -14.56
N LEU A 125 5.19 -3.05 -15.07
CA LEU A 125 5.94 -1.91 -15.65
C LEU A 125 5.15 -1.11 -16.69
N PRO A 126 4.38 -1.72 -17.63
CA PRO A 126 3.57 -0.93 -18.57
C PRO A 126 2.54 -0.04 -17.87
N GLN A 127 1.86 -0.56 -16.82
CA GLN A 127 0.84 0.18 -16.07
C GLN A 127 1.47 1.29 -15.23
N ILE A 128 2.64 1.02 -14.62
CA ILE A 128 3.44 2.04 -13.92
C ILE A 128 3.72 3.23 -14.85
N LEU A 129 4.20 2.96 -16.07
CA LEU A 129 4.50 4.00 -17.05
C LEU A 129 3.24 4.76 -17.49
N THR A 130 2.11 4.06 -17.69
CA THR A 130 0.83 4.71 -18.03
C THR A 130 0.41 5.71 -16.96
N VAL A 131 0.40 5.30 -15.68
CA VAL A 131 0.00 6.17 -14.56
C VAL A 131 0.99 7.33 -14.39
N ALA A 132 2.29 7.08 -14.55
CA ALA A 132 3.31 8.13 -14.41
C ALA A 132 3.20 9.22 -15.49
N VAL A 133 2.85 8.85 -16.72
CA VAL A 133 2.65 9.82 -17.82
C VAL A 133 1.40 10.67 -17.56
N GLN A 134 0.30 10.06 -17.08
CA GLN A 134 -0.93 10.78 -16.77
C GLN A 134 -0.72 11.87 -15.72
N GLN A 135 0.15 11.64 -14.73
CA GLN A 135 0.50 12.65 -13.72
C GLN A 135 1.33 13.82 -14.25
N GLN A 136 1.95 13.71 -15.42
CA GLN A 136 2.72 14.81 -16.00
C GLN A 136 1.81 15.87 -16.64
N ASP A 137 0.59 15.47 -17.00
CA ASP A 137 -0.38 16.32 -17.71
C ASP A 137 -1.39 17.01 -16.76
N ASP A 138 -1.39 16.67 -15.46
CA ASP A 138 -2.19 17.29 -14.37
C ASP A 138 -1.39 18.35 -13.59
#